data_AF-A0A1Y5U5S4-F1
#
_entry.id   AF-A0A1Y5U5S4-F1
#
_cell.length_a   1.000
_cell.length_b   1.000
_cell.length_c   1.000
_cell.angle_alpha   90.00
_cell.angle_beta   90.00
_cell.angle_gamma   90.00
#
_symmetry.space_group_name_H-M   'P 1'
#
loop_
_entity.id
_entity.type
_entity.pdbx_description
1 polymer ?
#
loop_
_entity_poly.entity_id
_entity_poly.type
_entity_poly.pdbx_seq_one_letter_code
_entity_poly.pdbx_strand_id
1 'polypeptide(L)'
;MTALGPIHAPDQDLPGLIERAATMLSGARTAAEVLEAREAAGLAYDIAKRTARLQTAKSAHDDLIAAAHRAQADALEIEAAAKRRLADEYDAAQARGEVKRNGGNRSSVEDHNTASTADLGLRRDQIHEARQLRDAETNDPGIVRRTLDDRLERGEEPNRTAMRKMVTDAAMRGMRPQRRPSRRNPLYVAPTPEQVAWQHVTGTFRAFAEWATDQNLALAREGMREAQEAPFHDLDARAIADGSTAFTTIKEWFDA
;
A
#
# COMPACT_ATOMS: atom_id res chain seq x y z
N MET A 1 -7.77 18.09 4.98
CA MET A 1 -7.30 17.89 6.36
C MET A 1 -6.08 18.77 6.56
N THR A 2 -6.29 19.95 7.12
CA THR A 2 -5.24 20.95 7.37
C THR A 2 -4.37 20.44 8.50
N ALA A 3 -3.09 20.19 8.22
CA ALA A 3 -2.13 19.79 9.24
C ALA A 3 -1.97 20.95 10.24
N LEU A 4 -2.31 20.70 11.49
CA LEU A 4 -2.03 21.61 12.61
C LEU A 4 -0.50 21.67 12.75
N GLY A 5 0.10 22.78 12.31
CA GLY A 5 1.51 23.06 12.55
C GLY A 5 1.77 23.09 14.07
N PRO A 6 2.94 22.63 14.52
CA PRO A 6 3.27 22.64 15.94
C PRO A 6 3.25 24.09 16.44
N ILE A 7 2.39 24.38 17.42
CA ILE A 7 2.37 25.65 18.15
C ILE A 7 3.62 25.67 19.03
N HIS A 8 4.75 26.13 18.50
CA HIS A 8 5.88 26.53 19.31
C HIS A 8 5.58 27.91 19.89
N ALA A 9 5.73 28.07 21.20
CA ALA A 9 5.74 29.39 21.80
C ALA A 9 6.88 30.20 21.15
N PRO A 10 6.65 31.46 20.73
CA PRO A 10 7.68 32.28 20.06
C PRO A 10 8.94 32.40 20.92
N ASP A 11 8.78 32.32 22.24
CA ASP A 11 9.83 32.34 23.25
C ASP A 11 10.80 31.15 23.25
N GLN A 12 10.55 30.12 22.43
CA GLN A 12 11.35 28.90 22.33
C GLN A 12 11.94 28.64 20.94
N ASP A 13 11.61 29.47 19.95
CA ASP A 13 12.27 29.41 18.65
C ASP A 13 13.50 30.33 18.61
N LEU A 14 14.40 30.06 17.66
CA LEU A 14 15.66 30.79 17.58
C LEU A 14 15.46 32.31 17.37
N PRO A 15 14.53 32.78 16.50
CA PRO A 15 14.23 34.19 16.38
C PRO A 15 13.76 34.85 17.68
N GLY A 16 12.86 34.20 18.43
CA GLY A 16 12.38 34.75 19.70
C GLY A 16 13.44 34.79 20.80
N LEU A 17 14.37 33.83 20.82
CA LEU A 17 15.54 33.88 21.72
C LEU A 17 16.46 35.07 21.40
N ILE A 18 16.65 35.37 20.12
CA ILE A 18 17.45 36.53 19.67
C ILE A 18 16.74 37.83 20.04
N GLU A 19 15.44 37.93 19.78
CA GLU A 19 14.63 39.12 20.09
C GLU A 19 14.55 39.38 21.60
N ARG A 20 14.44 38.32 22.40
CA ARG A 20 14.52 38.41 23.86
C ARG A 20 15.88 38.94 24.33
N ALA A 21 16.98 38.36 23.84
CA ALA A 21 18.32 38.82 24.22
C ALA A 21 18.56 40.29 23.82
N ALA A 22 18.09 40.70 22.64
CA ALA A 22 18.15 42.08 22.18
C ALA A 22 17.32 43.02 23.05
N THR A 23 16.10 42.61 23.43
CA THR A 23 15.22 43.38 24.31
C THR A 23 15.85 43.53 25.70
N MET A 24 16.37 42.45 26.29
CA MET A 24 17.08 42.48 27.58
C MET A 24 18.27 43.45 27.56
N LEU A 25 19.08 43.41 26.50
CA LEU A 25 20.22 44.31 26.37
C LEU A 25 19.78 45.78 26.23
N SER A 26 18.74 46.04 25.42
CA SER A 26 18.23 47.40 25.20
C SER A 26 17.60 48.03 26.47
N GLY A 27 17.06 47.20 27.36
CA GLY A 27 16.42 47.61 28.61
C GLY A 27 17.34 47.62 29.84
N ALA A 28 18.57 47.10 29.72
CA ALA A 28 19.49 46.95 30.84
C ALA A 28 19.94 48.31 31.40
N ARG A 29 19.83 48.48 32.72
CA ARG A 29 20.21 49.68 33.48
C ARG A 29 21.40 49.42 34.40
N THR A 30 21.73 48.16 34.63
CA THR A 30 22.80 47.73 35.53
C THR A 30 23.77 46.79 34.84
N ALA A 31 24.99 46.70 35.38
CA ALA A 31 25.99 45.75 34.88
C ALA A 31 25.54 44.28 35.00
N ALA A 32 24.72 43.95 36.00
CA ALA A 32 24.17 42.60 36.17
C ALA A 32 23.21 42.24 35.02
N GLU A 33 22.28 43.13 34.67
CA GLU A 33 21.34 42.92 33.55
C GLU A 33 22.05 42.82 32.20
N VAL A 34 23.16 43.56 32.02
CA VAL A 34 24.01 43.41 30.82
C VAL A 34 24.66 42.02 30.74
N LEU A 35 25.10 41.47 31.88
CA LEU A 35 25.66 40.11 31.92
C LEU A 35 24.58 39.06 31.62
N GLU A 36 23.37 39.22 32.15
CA GLU A 36 22.23 38.33 31.84
C GLU A 36 21.87 38.38 30.35
N ALA A 37 21.81 39.56 29.74
CA ALA A 37 21.55 39.70 28.31
C ALA A 37 22.64 39.03 27.46
N ARG A 38 23.91 39.11 27.89
CA ARG A 38 25.03 38.43 27.23
C ARG A 38 24.91 36.91 27.33
N GLU A 39 24.51 36.36 28.48
CA GLU A 39 24.28 34.93 28.64
C GLU A 39 23.12 34.44 27.77
N ALA A 40 22.01 35.19 27.72
CA ALA A 40 20.88 34.90 26.83
C ALA A 40 21.29 34.90 25.34
N ALA A 41 22.10 35.89 24.93
CA ALA A 41 22.64 35.94 23.56
C ALA A 41 23.59 34.75 23.27
N GLY A 42 24.41 34.36 24.25
CA GLY A 42 25.29 33.19 24.14
C GLY A 42 24.51 31.89 23.92
N LEU A 43 23.42 31.69 24.68
CA LEU A 43 22.53 30.55 24.51
C LEU A 43 21.90 30.53 23.10
N ALA A 44 21.41 31.67 22.62
CA ALA A 44 20.83 31.78 21.27
C ALA A 44 21.85 31.40 20.19
N TYR A 45 23.10 31.87 20.31
CA TYR A 45 24.18 31.52 19.39
C TYR A 45 24.50 30.01 19.39
N ASP A 46 24.59 29.39 20.57
CA ASP A 46 24.89 27.96 20.67
C ASP A 46 23.77 27.09 20.09
N ILE A 47 22.51 27.50 20.29
CA ILE A 47 21.35 26.85 19.67
C ILE A 47 21.43 27.02 18.15
N ALA A 48 21.64 28.23 17.63
CA ALA A 48 21.78 28.50 16.19
C ALA A 48 22.89 27.65 15.54
N LYS A 49 24.03 27.54 16.22
CA LYS A 49 25.16 26.76 15.73
C LYS A 49 24.84 25.26 15.68
N ARG A 50 24.12 24.74 16.68
CA ARG A 50 23.70 23.33 16.72
C ARG A 50 22.65 23.03 15.66
N THR A 51 21.65 23.91 15.49
CA THR A 51 20.61 23.73 14.48
C THR A 51 21.20 23.76 13.06
N ALA A 52 22.12 24.70 12.77
CA ALA A 52 22.81 24.76 11.49
C ALA A 52 23.58 23.46 11.20
N ARG A 53 24.34 22.94 12.17
CA ARG A 53 25.08 21.67 12.01
C ARG A 53 24.15 20.48 11.78
N LEU A 54 23.03 20.42 12.51
CA LEU A 54 22.04 19.36 12.34
C LEU A 54 21.39 19.44 10.96
N GLN A 55 21.04 20.64 10.49
CA GLN A 55 20.49 20.85 9.15
C GLN A 55 21.49 20.43 8.07
N THR A 56 22.76 20.82 8.17
CA THR A 56 23.81 20.37 7.23
C THR A 56 23.99 18.86 7.25
N ALA A 57 23.96 18.23 8.42
CA ALA A 57 24.06 16.78 8.52
C ALA A 57 22.86 16.08 7.88
N LYS A 58 21.65 16.61 8.10
CA LYS A 58 20.42 16.10 7.48
C LYS A 58 20.45 16.26 5.97
N SER A 59 20.80 17.45 5.46
CA SER A 59 20.87 17.67 4.01
C SER A 59 21.90 16.75 3.35
N ALA A 60 23.09 16.60 3.96
CA ALA A 60 24.10 15.68 3.45
C ALA A 60 23.61 14.22 3.46
N HIS A 61 22.86 13.81 4.48
CA HIS A 61 22.26 12.48 4.53
C HIS A 61 21.21 12.28 3.43
N ASP A 62 20.31 13.23 3.26
CA ASP A 62 19.26 13.20 2.24
C ASP A 62 19.88 13.17 0.82
N ASP A 63 20.94 13.95 0.58
CA ASP A 63 21.70 13.96 -0.68
C ASP A 63 22.36 12.60 -0.96
N LEU A 64 22.95 11.96 0.05
CA LEU A 64 23.56 10.64 -0.08
C LEU A 64 22.51 9.56 -0.38
N ILE A 65 21.34 9.60 0.27
CA ILE A 65 20.24 8.69 -0.01
C ILE A 65 19.75 8.88 -1.45
N ALA A 66 19.52 10.13 -1.88
CA ALA A 66 19.07 10.42 -3.23
C ALA A 66 20.07 9.95 -4.30
N ALA A 67 21.37 10.11 -4.04
CA ALA A 67 22.43 9.61 -4.92
C ALA A 67 22.45 8.08 -4.97
N ALA A 68 22.30 7.40 -3.83
CA ALA A 68 22.23 5.94 -3.76
C ALA A 68 21.01 5.39 -4.51
N HIS A 69 19.84 5.98 -4.30
CA HIS A 69 18.62 5.61 -5.03
C HIS A 69 18.78 5.79 -6.54
N ARG A 70 19.38 6.91 -6.99
CA ARG A 70 19.65 7.13 -8.41
C ARG A 70 20.60 6.08 -8.98
N ALA A 71 21.68 5.74 -8.27
CA ALA A 71 22.60 4.69 -8.69
C ALA A 71 21.92 3.30 -8.75
N GLN A 72 21.03 3.00 -7.81
CA GLN A 72 20.23 1.77 -7.84
C GLN A 72 19.28 1.75 -9.04
N ALA A 73 18.63 2.87 -9.37
CA ALA A 73 17.79 2.99 -10.56
C ALA A 73 18.58 2.75 -11.85
N ASP A 74 19.73 3.42 -12.01
CA ASP A 74 20.61 3.23 -13.18
C ASP A 74 21.05 1.77 -13.33
N ALA A 75 21.43 1.12 -12.21
CA ALA A 75 21.79 -0.29 -12.21
C ALA A 75 20.61 -1.21 -12.62
N LEU A 76 19.40 -0.90 -12.17
CA LEU A 76 18.19 -1.65 -12.54
C LEU A 76 17.82 -1.43 -14.02
N GLU A 77 18.03 -0.23 -14.56
CA GLU A 77 17.81 0.04 -15.98
C GLU A 77 18.79 -0.75 -16.86
N ILE A 78 20.07 -0.80 -16.48
CA ILE A 78 21.09 -1.64 -17.15
C ILE A 78 20.72 -3.11 -17.05
N GLU A 79 20.32 -3.59 -15.85
CA GLU A 79 19.90 -4.97 -15.63
C GLU A 79 18.70 -5.33 -16.52
N ALA A 80 17.71 -4.45 -16.61
CA ALA A 80 16.54 -4.59 -17.46
C ALA A 80 16.94 -4.67 -18.96
N ALA A 81 17.80 -3.76 -19.43
CA ALA A 81 18.29 -3.77 -20.80
C ALA A 81 19.06 -5.06 -21.13
N ALA A 82 19.90 -5.55 -20.21
CA ALA A 82 20.62 -6.80 -20.36
C ALA A 82 19.66 -8.00 -20.46
N LYS A 83 18.63 -8.06 -19.60
CA LYS A 83 17.60 -9.09 -19.66
C LYS A 83 16.83 -9.08 -20.96
N ARG A 84 16.49 -7.91 -21.49
CA ARG A 84 15.83 -7.80 -22.82
C ARG A 84 16.68 -8.40 -23.92
N ARG A 85 17.96 -8.01 -24.00
CA ARG A 85 18.91 -8.58 -24.96
C ARG A 85 19.09 -10.08 -24.80
N LEU A 86 19.13 -10.57 -23.55
CA LEU A 86 19.18 -12.00 -23.27
C LEU A 86 17.97 -12.73 -23.84
N ALA A 87 16.75 -12.20 -23.69
CA ALA A 87 15.55 -12.80 -24.25
C ALA A 87 15.60 -12.88 -25.79
N ASP A 88 16.06 -11.79 -26.44
CA ASP A 88 16.18 -11.74 -27.89
C ASP A 88 17.19 -12.75 -28.43
N GLU A 89 18.40 -12.79 -27.84
CA GLU A 89 19.43 -13.73 -28.27
C GLU A 89 19.02 -15.18 -27.98
N TYR A 90 18.40 -15.44 -26.84
CA TYR A 90 17.94 -16.78 -26.48
C TYR A 90 16.85 -17.27 -27.44
N ASP A 91 15.88 -16.42 -27.79
CA ASP A 91 14.82 -16.78 -28.75
C ASP A 91 15.40 -16.96 -30.17
N ALA A 92 16.40 -16.15 -30.56
CA ALA A 92 17.12 -16.31 -31.82
C ALA A 92 17.90 -17.63 -31.87
N ALA A 93 18.61 -17.99 -30.81
CA ALA A 93 19.31 -19.27 -30.68
C ALA A 93 18.35 -20.47 -30.72
N GLN A 94 17.15 -20.33 -30.14
CA GLN A 94 16.08 -21.33 -30.29
C GLN A 94 15.59 -21.45 -31.73
N ALA A 95 15.47 -20.33 -32.47
CA ALA A 95 15.08 -20.34 -33.88
C ALA A 95 16.14 -20.97 -34.78
N ARG A 96 17.43 -20.81 -34.45
CA ARG A 96 18.57 -21.45 -35.15
C ARG A 96 18.74 -22.94 -34.82
N GLY A 97 18.03 -23.46 -33.80
CA GLY A 97 18.16 -24.85 -33.34
C GLY A 97 19.38 -25.10 -32.45
N GLU A 98 20.05 -24.05 -31.98
CA GLU A 98 21.22 -24.13 -31.08
C GLU A 98 20.79 -24.42 -29.63
N VAL A 99 19.56 -24.04 -29.26
CA VAL A 99 19.00 -24.22 -27.91
C VAL A 99 17.69 -24.98 -27.94
N LYS A 100 17.51 -25.89 -26.97
CA LYS A 100 16.31 -26.74 -26.91
C LYS A 100 15.03 -25.92 -26.77
N ARG A 101 14.01 -26.26 -27.55
CA ARG A 101 12.66 -25.66 -27.47
C ARG A 101 11.76 -26.44 -26.51
N ASN A 102 10.94 -25.74 -25.72
CA ASN A 102 9.96 -26.39 -24.85
C ASN A 102 8.88 -27.10 -25.67
N GLY A 103 8.65 -28.38 -25.41
CA GLY A 103 7.53 -29.16 -25.96
C GLY A 103 7.77 -29.79 -27.34
N GLY A 104 9.00 -29.74 -27.88
CA GLY A 104 9.36 -30.52 -29.07
C GLY A 104 9.36 -32.01 -28.77
N ASN A 105 8.66 -32.80 -29.58
CA ASN A 105 8.51 -34.24 -29.41
C ASN A 105 9.87 -34.96 -29.57
N ARG A 106 10.20 -35.76 -28.55
CA ARG A 106 11.05 -36.98 -28.50
C ARG A 106 12.09 -37.18 -29.61
N SER A 107 13.37 -37.19 -29.21
CA SER A 107 14.44 -38.05 -29.72
C SER A 107 14.49 -38.21 -31.24
N SER A 108 14.91 -37.16 -31.95
CA SER A 108 15.67 -37.36 -33.18
C SER A 108 17.14 -37.54 -32.81
N VAL A 109 17.87 -38.38 -33.53
CA VAL A 109 19.30 -38.72 -33.30
C VAL A 109 20.22 -37.47 -33.41
N GLU A 110 19.70 -36.34 -33.88
CA GLU A 110 20.36 -35.02 -33.89
C GLU A 110 20.24 -34.23 -32.56
N ASP A 111 19.34 -34.62 -31.63
CA ASP A 111 19.01 -33.93 -30.37
C ASP A 111 20.13 -34.01 -29.28
N HIS A 112 21.25 -34.66 -29.60
CA HIS A 112 22.39 -34.83 -28.70
C HIS A 112 23.34 -33.63 -28.69
N ASN A 113 23.25 -32.71 -29.67
CA ASN A 113 24.18 -31.58 -29.81
C ASN A 113 23.57 -30.20 -29.49
N THR A 114 22.28 -30.14 -29.16
CA THR A 114 21.60 -28.87 -28.84
C THR A 114 21.74 -28.55 -27.35
N ALA A 115 22.27 -27.37 -27.03
CA ALA A 115 22.47 -26.93 -25.65
C ALA A 115 21.13 -26.74 -24.93
N SER A 116 21.04 -27.22 -23.68
CA SER A 116 19.92 -26.94 -22.80
C SER A 116 20.12 -25.60 -22.07
N THR A 117 19.03 -25.05 -21.51
CA THR A 117 19.10 -23.85 -20.65
C THR A 117 20.13 -24.00 -19.52
N ALA A 118 20.22 -25.22 -18.95
CA ALA A 118 21.13 -25.52 -17.84
C ALA A 118 22.59 -25.57 -18.29
N ASP A 119 22.87 -26.06 -19.51
CA ASP A 119 24.22 -26.09 -20.09
C ASP A 119 24.77 -24.67 -20.32
N LEU A 120 23.88 -23.70 -20.51
CA LEU A 120 24.20 -22.28 -20.61
C LEU A 120 24.35 -21.59 -19.24
N GLY A 121 24.21 -22.32 -18.13
CA GLY A 121 24.27 -21.77 -16.78
C GLY A 121 23.06 -20.89 -16.41
N LEU A 122 21.96 -20.98 -17.18
CA LEU A 122 20.78 -20.16 -17.00
C LEU A 122 19.64 -20.97 -16.40
N ARG A 123 18.86 -20.32 -15.53
CA ARG A 123 17.61 -20.89 -15.02
C ARG A 123 16.44 -20.50 -15.91
N ARG A 124 15.48 -21.41 -16.06
CA ARG A 124 14.31 -21.23 -16.94
C ARG A 124 13.43 -20.03 -16.54
N ASP A 125 13.36 -19.71 -15.26
CA ASP A 125 12.66 -18.54 -14.75
C ASP A 125 13.38 -17.23 -15.09
N GLN A 126 14.71 -17.21 -15.13
CA GLN A 126 15.47 -16.04 -15.59
C GLN A 126 15.14 -15.71 -17.06
N ILE A 127 15.03 -16.72 -17.92
CA ILE A 127 14.59 -16.54 -19.31
C ILE A 127 13.14 -16.07 -19.38
N HIS A 128 12.27 -16.62 -18.54
CA HIS A 128 10.87 -16.20 -18.49
C HIS A 128 10.72 -14.73 -18.05
N GLU A 129 11.44 -14.32 -17.01
CA GLU A 129 11.48 -12.93 -16.55
C GLU A 129 12.04 -12.00 -17.62
N ALA A 130 13.12 -12.41 -18.30
CA ALA A 130 13.71 -11.67 -19.40
C ALA A 130 12.70 -11.43 -20.54
N ARG A 131 11.94 -12.46 -20.92
CA ARG A 131 10.86 -12.36 -21.92
C ARG A 131 9.74 -11.43 -21.47
N GLN A 132 9.25 -11.55 -20.23
CA GLN A 132 8.23 -10.64 -19.71
C GLN A 132 8.68 -9.17 -19.76
N LEU A 133 9.95 -8.91 -19.44
CA LEU A 133 10.52 -7.58 -19.45
C LEU A 133 10.64 -7.02 -20.87
N ARG A 134 11.10 -7.84 -21.82
CA ARG A 134 11.08 -7.48 -23.25
C ARG A 134 9.68 -7.19 -23.74
N ASP A 135 8.74 -8.09 -23.50
CA ASP A 135 7.38 -7.97 -24.02
C ASP A 135 6.66 -6.76 -23.41
N ALA A 136 6.89 -6.46 -22.13
CA ALA A 136 6.39 -5.23 -21.50
C ALA A 136 6.94 -3.98 -22.19
N GLU A 137 8.24 -3.93 -22.47
CA GLU A 137 8.89 -2.78 -23.11
C GLU A 137 8.51 -2.64 -24.60
N THR A 138 8.24 -3.74 -25.29
CA THR A 138 7.69 -3.74 -26.66
C THR A 138 6.25 -3.20 -26.67
N ASN A 139 5.43 -3.57 -25.68
CA ASN A 139 4.04 -3.15 -25.58
C ASN A 139 3.88 -1.72 -25.04
N ASP A 140 4.76 -1.30 -24.15
CA ASP A 140 4.79 0.04 -23.53
C ASP A 140 6.24 0.55 -23.44
N PRO A 141 6.76 1.19 -24.50
CA PRO A 141 8.13 1.69 -24.55
C PRO A 141 8.43 2.68 -23.42
N GLY A 142 9.55 2.49 -22.74
CA GLY A 142 10.01 3.31 -21.62
C GLY A 142 9.34 2.98 -20.27
N ILE A 143 8.56 1.89 -20.17
CA ILE A 143 7.88 1.50 -18.92
C ILE A 143 8.86 1.34 -17.76
N VAL A 144 10.04 0.75 -17.99
CA VAL A 144 11.05 0.54 -16.95
C VAL A 144 11.57 1.87 -16.43
N ARG A 145 12.02 2.75 -17.34
CA ARG A 145 12.57 4.06 -16.99
C ARG A 145 11.55 4.92 -16.24
N ARG A 146 10.34 5.03 -16.76
CA ARG A 146 9.26 5.79 -16.09
C ARG A 146 8.94 5.23 -14.71
N THR A 147 8.93 3.90 -14.55
CA THR A 147 8.68 3.26 -13.25
C THR A 147 9.76 3.61 -12.21
N LEU A 148 11.01 3.68 -12.65
CA LEU A 148 12.13 4.03 -11.77
C LEU A 148 12.12 5.53 -11.45
N ASP A 149 11.89 6.39 -12.44
CA ASP A 149 11.78 7.84 -12.27
C ASP A 149 10.63 8.20 -11.30
N ASP A 150 9.45 7.60 -11.47
CA ASP A 150 8.29 7.73 -10.58
C ASP A 150 8.60 7.41 -9.11
N ARG A 151 9.52 6.46 -8.88
CA ARG A 151 9.93 6.07 -7.53
C ARG A 151 10.92 7.05 -6.94
N LEU A 152 11.88 7.49 -7.75
CA LEU A 152 12.83 8.53 -7.35
C LEU A 152 12.10 9.83 -6.99
N GLU A 153 11.07 10.21 -7.75
CA GLU A 153 10.23 11.39 -7.45
C GLU A 153 9.48 11.26 -6.13
N ARG A 154 9.07 10.05 -5.74
CA ARG A 154 8.43 9.77 -4.44
C ARG A 154 9.43 9.63 -3.28
N GLY A 155 10.73 9.68 -3.56
CA GLY A 155 11.78 9.39 -2.58
C GLY A 155 11.81 7.92 -2.13
N GLU A 156 11.15 7.02 -2.87
CA GLU A 156 11.11 5.59 -2.58
C GLU A 156 12.35 4.89 -3.15
N GLU A 157 12.86 3.89 -2.41
CA GLU A 157 13.97 3.07 -2.89
C GLU A 157 13.58 2.28 -4.15
N PRO A 158 14.32 2.40 -5.26
CA PRO A 158 14.14 1.56 -6.44
C PRO A 158 14.45 0.10 -6.13
N ASN A 159 13.52 -0.81 -6.40
CA ASN A 159 13.73 -2.23 -6.13
C ASN A 159 13.17 -3.16 -7.22
N ARG A 160 13.79 -4.35 -7.32
CA ARG A 160 13.47 -5.36 -8.35
C ARG A 160 12.02 -5.84 -8.28
N THR A 161 11.48 -6.03 -7.08
CA THR A 161 10.15 -6.59 -6.87
C THR A 161 9.07 -5.67 -7.43
N ALA A 162 9.17 -4.37 -7.16
CA ALA A 162 8.21 -3.40 -7.65
C ALA A 162 8.33 -3.17 -9.15
N MET A 163 9.56 -3.10 -9.67
CA MET A 163 9.81 -3.07 -11.11
C MET A 163 9.14 -4.27 -11.78
N ARG A 164 9.35 -5.49 -11.26
CA ARG A 164 8.74 -6.72 -11.77
C ARG A 164 7.22 -6.67 -11.73
N LYS A 165 6.62 -6.15 -10.65
CA LYS A 165 5.16 -6.02 -10.52
C LYS A 165 4.60 -5.13 -11.62
N MET A 166 5.20 -3.95 -11.83
CA MET A 166 4.75 -3.01 -12.87
C MET A 166 4.99 -3.53 -14.29
N VAL A 167 6.14 -4.17 -14.54
CA VAL A 167 6.44 -4.85 -15.81
C VAL A 167 5.41 -5.95 -16.09
N THR A 168 5.11 -6.78 -15.10
CA THR A 168 4.07 -7.82 -15.22
C THR A 168 2.71 -7.21 -15.53
N ASP A 169 2.32 -6.16 -14.81
CA ASP A 169 1.05 -5.48 -15.04
C ASP A 169 0.98 -4.85 -16.44
N ALA A 170 2.08 -4.27 -16.94
CA ALA A 170 2.17 -3.70 -18.28
C ALA A 170 2.12 -4.77 -19.37
N ALA A 171 2.90 -5.85 -19.24
CA ALA A 171 2.84 -7.01 -20.12
C ALA A 171 1.42 -7.62 -20.15
N MET A 172 0.76 -7.71 -18.99
CA MET A 172 -0.59 -8.25 -18.86
C MET A 172 -1.68 -7.32 -19.39
N ARG A 173 -1.46 -6.00 -19.44
CA ARG A 173 -2.40 -5.04 -20.06
C ARG A 173 -2.51 -5.26 -21.57
N GLY A 174 -1.41 -5.63 -22.24
CA GLY A 174 -1.42 -6.03 -23.65
C GLY A 174 -2.05 -7.41 -23.89
N MET A 175 -2.07 -8.27 -22.88
CA MET A 175 -2.57 -9.66 -22.95
C MET A 175 -3.97 -9.88 -22.38
N ARG A 176 -4.67 -8.85 -21.88
CA ARG A 176 -6.03 -9.04 -21.33
C ARG A 176 -6.98 -9.44 -22.47
N PRO A 177 -7.49 -10.70 -22.51
CA PRO A 177 -8.52 -11.05 -23.46
C PRO A 177 -9.75 -10.17 -23.18
N GLN A 178 -10.45 -9.78 -24.26
CA GLN A 178 -11.69 -9.02 -24.18
C GLN A 178 -12.60 -9.67 -23.13
N ARG A 179 -12.97 -8.89 -22.10
CA ARG A 179 -13.70 -9.37 -20.93
C ARG A 179 -14.90 -10.18 -21.42
N ARG A 180 -14.91 -11.50 -21.13
CA ARG A 180 -16.04 -12.36 -21.50
C ARG A 180 -17.34 -11.67 -21.05
N PRO A 181 -18.39 -11.63 -21.88
CA PRO A 181 -19.63 -10.96 -21.50
C PRO A 181 -20.11 -11.54 -20.17
N SER A 182 -20.53 -10.64 -19.28
CA SER A 182 -21.05 -10.96 -17.97
C SER A 182 -22.14 -12.03 -18.08
N ARG A 183 -22.05 -13.10 -17.29
CA ARG A 183 -23.13 -14.09 -17.14
C ARG A 183 -24.33 -13.56 -16.33
N ARG A 184 -24.30 -12.30 -15.88
CA ARG A 184 -25.45 -11.70 -15.17
C ARG A 184 -26.61 -11.53 -16.13
N ASN A 185 -27.81 -11.84 -15.64
CA ASN A 185 -29.06 -11.67 -16.37
C ASN A 185 -29.15 -10.21 -16.90
N PRO A 186 -29.28 -10.01 -18.23
CA PRO A 186 -29.38 -8.68 -18.83
C PRO A 186 -30.64 -7.91 -18.43
N LEU A 187 -31.63 -8.58 -17.85
CA LEU A 187 -32.84 -7.96 -17.29
C LEU A 187 -32.73 -7.65 -15.78
N TYR A 188 -31.57 -7.87 -15.17
CA TYR A 188 -31.38 -7.59 -13.75
C TYR A 188 -31.31 -6.08 -13.51
N VAL A 189 -32.33 -5.56 -12.83
CA VAL A 189 -32.31 -4.22 -12.25
C VAL A 189 -31.82 -4.36 -10.81
N ALA A 190 -30.74 -3.66 -10.46
CA ALA A 190 -30.25 -3.65 -9.09
C ALA A 190 -31.32 -3.01 -8.19
N PRO A 191 -31.66 -3.62 -7.04
CA PRO A 191 -32.59 -3.01 -6.10
C PRO A 191 -32.04 -1.68 -5.59
N THR A 192 -32.93 -0.72 -5.35
CA THR A 192 -32.53 0.55 -4.74
C THR A 192 -32.03 0.33 -3.31
N PRO A 193 -31.24 1.26 -2.72
CA PRO A 193 -30.80 1.13 -1.34
C PRO A 193 -31.94 0.89 -0.34
N GLU A 194 -33.09 1.52 -0.57
CA GLU A 194 -34.29 1.36 0.25
C GLU A 194 -34.89 -0.05 0.11
N GLN A 195 -34.92 -0.59 -1.12
CA GLN A 195 -35.37 -1.96 -1.36
C GLN A 195 -34.43 -3.00 -0.75
N VAL A 196 -33.11 -2.76 -0.79
CA VAL A 196 -32.12 -3.62 -0.12
C VAL A 196 -32.34 -3.60 1.39
N ALA A 197 -32.51 -2.42 1.99
CA ALA A 197 -32.80 -2.30 3.42
C ALA A 197 -34.09 -3.05 3.80
N TRP A 198 -35.16 -2.91 3.02
CA TRP A 198 -36.41 -3.63 3.23
C TRP A 198 -36.28 -5.16 3.05
N GLN A 199 -35.51 -5.61 2.05
CA GLN A 199 -35.21 -7.03 1.85
C GLN A 199 -34.44 -7.63 3.03
N HIS A 200 -33.50 -6.88 3.62
CA HIS A 200 -32.82 -7.30 4.84
C HIS A 200 -33.76 -7.43 6.03
N VAL A 201 -34.65 -6.47 6.23
CA VAL A 201 -35.69 -6.54 7.27
C VAL A 201 -36.55 -7.78 7.05
N THR A 202 -37.18 -7.89 5.89
CA THR A 202 -38.10 -9.01 5.58
C THR A 202 -37.43 -10.38 5.65
N GLY A 203 -36.18 -10.52 5.19
CA GLY A 203 -35.41 -11.76 5.30
C GLY A 203 -35.11 -12.14 6.75
N THR A 204 -34.73 -11.16 7.58
CA THR A 204 -34.42 -11.38 9.00
C THR A 204 -35.67 -11.81 9.78
N PHE A 205 -36.80 -11.14 9.58
CA PHE A 205 -38.07 -11.51 10.23
C PHE A 205 -38.58 -12.87 9.77
N ARG A 206 -38.46 -13.18 8.47
CA ARG A 206 -38.84 -14.50 7.95
C ARG A 206 -38.00 -15.61 8.57
N ALA A 207 -36.67 -15.45 8.56
CA ALA A 207 -35.77 -16.45 9.14
C ALA A 207 -36.03 -16.64 10.64
N PHE A 208 -36.25 -15.55 11.39
CA PHE A 208 -36.58 -15.64 12.80
C PHE A 208 -37.93 -16.31 13.04
N ALA A 209 -38.98 -15.96 12.27
CA ALA A 209 -40.29 -16.59 12.39
C ALA A 209 -40.28 -18.08 12.03
N GLU A 210 -39.52 -18.48 11.01
CA GLU A 210 -39.32 -19.89 10.64
C GLU A 210 -38.58 -20.67 11.74
N TRP A 211 -37.63 -20.03 12.43
CA TRP A 211 -36.89 -20.63 13.53
C TRP A 211 -37.69 -20.67 14.85
N ALA A 212 -38.46 -19.62 15.15
CA ALA A 212 -39.14 -19.38 16.43
C ALA A 212 -40.40 -20.24 16.63
N THR A 213 -40.26 -21.55 16.46
CA THR A 213 -41.29 -22.54 16.82
C THR A 213 -41.46 -22.62 18.34
N ASP A 214 -42.63 -23.07 18.81
CA ASP A 214 -42.92 -23.20 20.26
C ASP A 214 -41.85 -24.04 20.99
N GLN A 215 -41.34 -25.09 20.34
CA GLN A 215 -40.28 -25.94 20.88
C GLN A 215 -38.94 -25.19 21.00
N ASN A 216 -38.54 -24.45 19.95
CA ASN A 216 -37.28 -23.71 19.97
C ASN A 216 -37.33 -22.55 20.97
N LEU A 217 -38.49 -21.90 21.12
CA LEU A 217 -38.69 -20.87 22.12
C LEU A 217 -38.65 -21.42 23.55
N ALA A 218 -39.21 -22.62 23.78
CA ALA A 218 -39.12 -23.28 25.07
C ALA A 218 -37.66 -23.62 25.44
N LEU A 219 -36.89 -24.16 24.50
CA LEU A 219 -35.46 -24.45 24.68
C LEU A 219 -34.64 -23.18 24.91
N ALA A 220 -34.89 -22.11 24.14
CA ALA A 220 -34.21 -20.83 24.32
C ALA A 220 -34.49 -20.22 25.70
N ARG A 221 -35.71 -20.39 26.23
CA ARG A 221 -36.09 -19.95 27.57
C ARG A 221 -35.39 -20.74 28.68
N GLU A 222 -35.20 -22.03 28.49
CA GLU A 222 -34.44 -22.89 29.41
C GLU A 222 -32.95 -22.51 29.40
N GLY A 223 -32.34 -22.40 28.22
CA GLY A 223 -30.94 -21.99 28.07
C GLY A 223 -30.65 -20.58 28.61
N MET A 224 -31.59 -19.63 28.48
CA MET A 224 -31.47 -18.30 29.10
C MET A 224 -31.38 -18.38 30.63
N ARG A 225 -32.15 -19.27 31.27
CA ARG A 225 -32.13 -19.45 32.73
C ARG A 225 -30.82 -20.09 33.20
N GLU A 226 -30.29 -21.03 32.43
CA GLU A 226 -29.01 -21.68 32.74
C GLU A 226 -27.81 -20.74 32.53
N ALA A 227 -27.88 -19.86 31.54
CA ALA A 227 -26.83 -18.89 31.21
C ALA A 227 -26.80 -17.65 32.12
N GLN A 228 -27.65 -17.57 33.16
CA GLN A 228 -27.78 -16.38 34.01
C GLN A 228 -26.47 -16.00 34.73
N GLU A 229 -25.60 -16.97 35.00
CA GLU A 229 -24.26 -16.74 35.60
C GLU A 229 -23.12 -16.80 34.57
N ALA A 230 -23.44 -16.94 33.28
CA ALA A 230 -22.43 -17.02 32.23
C ALA A 230 -21.84 -15.64 31.91
N PRO A 231 -20.55 -15.56 31.58
CA PRO A 231 -19.96 -14.32 31.04
C PRO A 231 -20.75 -13.87 29.80
N PHE A 232 -21.04 -12.57 29.71
CA PHE A 232 -21.72 -11.89 28.59
C PHE A 232 -23.26 -12.00 28.52
N HIS A 233 -23.93 -12.68 29.47
CA HIS A 233 -25.40 -12.73 29.54
C HIS A 233 -26.05 -11.33 29.49
N ASP A 234 -25.45 -10.33 30.16
CA ASP A 234 -25.95 -8.95 30.16
C ASP A 234 -25.87 -8.26 28.78
N LEU A 235 -24.88 -8.63 27.95
CA LEU A 235 -24.75 -8.11 26.59
C LEU A 235 -25.79 -8.74 25.67
N ASP A 236 -26.06 -10.04 25.83
CA ASP A 236 -27.08 -10.76 25.08
C ASP A 236 -28.47 -10.24 25.42
N ALA A 237 -28.76 -10.03 26.71
CA ALA A 237 -30.03 -9.46 27.18
C ALA A 237 -30.25 -8.04 26.63
N ARG A 238 -29.20 -7.22 26.58
CA ARG A 238 -29.25 -5.88 25.99
C ARG A 238 -29.50 -5.92 24.48
N ALA A 239 -28.80 -6.80 23.75
CA ALA A 239 -29.00 -6.97 22.31
C ALA A 239 -30.43 -7.43 21.96
N ILE A 240 -31.00 -8.32 22.75
CA ILE A 240 -32.40 -8.77 22.62
C ILE A 240 -33.37 -7.61 22.90
N ALA A 241 -33.11 -6.80 23.93
CA ALA A 241 -33.94 -5.64 24.24
C ALA A 241 -33.92 -4.59 23.11
N ASP A 242 -32.74 -4.24 22.61
CA ASP A 242 -32.57 -3.29 21.50
C ASP A 242 -33.25 -3.81 20.22
N GLY A 243 -33.10 -5.11 19.92
CA GLY A 243 -33.79 -5.77 18.80
C GLY A 243 -35.31 -5.77 18.94
N SER A 244 -35.83 -6.02 20.15
CA SER A 244 -37.28 -6.01 20.44
C SER A 244 -37.90 -4.62 20.26
N THR A 245 -37.18 -3.56 20.67
CA THR A 245 -37.61 -2.18 20.40
C THR A 245 -37.70 -1.90 18.90
N ALA A 246 -36.67 -2.28 18.13
CA ALA A 246 -36.68 -2.12 16.68
C ALA A 246 -37.84 -2.89 16.02
N PHE A 247 -38.15 -4.10 16.51
CA PHE A 247 -39.28 -4.88 16.01
C PHE A 247 -40.63 -4.23 16.30
N THR A 248 -40.77 -3.63 17.48
CA THR A 248 -41.98 -2.89 17.86
C THR A 248 -42.18 -1.69 16.94
N THR A 249 -41.13 -0.90 16.68
CA THR A 249 -41.19 0.24 15.75
C THR A 249 -41.56 -0.19 14.32
N ILE A 250 -41.04 -1.31 13.84
CA ILE A 250 -41.39 -1.84 12.51
C ILE A 250 -42.86 -2.27 12.46
N LYS A 251 -43.36 -2.88 13.55
CA LYS A 251 -44.77 -3.26 13.66
C LYS A 251 -45.69 -2.04 13.61
N GLU A 252 -45.32 -0.97 14.30
CA GLU A 252 -46.06 0.31 14.28
C GLU A 252 -46.19 0.89 12.86
N TRP A 253 -45.24 0.65 11.95
CA TRP A 253 -45.37 1.07 10.54
C TRP A 253 -46.49 0.37 9.78
N PHE A 254 -46.82 -0.87 10.16
CA PHE A 254 -47.90 -1.64 9.53
C PHE A 254 -49.26 -1.37 10.16
N ASP A 255 -49.27 -0.99 11.44
CA ASP A 255 -50.48 -0.70 12.21
C ASP A 255 -50.94 0.78 12.08
N ALA A 256 -50.14 1.63 11.41
CA ALA A 256 -50.42 3.04 11.11
C ALA A 256 -51.13 3.24 9.76
#